data_AF-A0A3N2RGC8-F1
#
_entry.id   AF-A0A3N2RGC8-F1
#
_cell.length_a   1.000
_cell.length_b   1.000
_cell.length_c   1.000
_cell.angle_alpha   90.00
_cell.angle_beta   90.00
_cell.angle_gamma   90.00
#
_symmetry.space_group_name_H-M   'P 1'
#
loop_
_entity.id
_entity.type
_entity.pdbx_description
1 polymer ?
#
loop_
_entity_poly.entity_id
_entity_poly.type
_entity_poly.pdbx_seq_one_letter_code
_entity_poly.pdbx_strand_id
1 'polypeptide(L)'
;MTATLKHGRTLIWVAALAATGAGMYYWGRRSGAETPPPALAAASAGDAAPSKAGAAPAASAAIARYDAGTARPLPPVDSPLRLVLPELQRRAATEPAAACRLAAEMEYCDGLRMRLAGAENNLDMFERQLERMPQDTQPQREQRQRMAESYQTMTDRLLTQSEHCAQVPPISAEQRAAYWRRAALAGQPAAMRHYASGNAFRYQELLDNLPGLATYRGEAESIARTAAQRGDARMLAALAYAYSPQRDGMRRGFLGQVVRSNAVESLALFLQLRDGLPAQDSDGPEAAPGGPGARGPRGGRFNSREMLDSQIRALTRDLSPEQVSQARERAAERAQSWSPPTAPAPPAAPGGAPSNTPPMFLMQGGFVPDVQRQECEGAG
;
A
#
# COMPACT_ATOMS: atom_id res chain seq x y z
N MET A 1 -18.23 -57.91 -33.89
CA MET A 1 -18.67 -56.74 -33.10
C MET A 1 -17.46 -55.92 -32.67
N THR A 2 -16.83 -55.14 -33.56
CA THR A 2 -15.62 -54.35 -33.21
C THR A 2 -15.35 -53.15 -34.15
N ALA A 3 -16.34 -52.66 -34.91
CA ALA A 3 -16.14 -51.54 -35.85
C ALA A 3 -16.93 -50.26 -35.49
N THR A 4 -18.00 -50.37 -34.69
CA THR A 4 -18.93 -49.27 -34.42
C THR A 4 -18.51 -48.35 -33.25
N LEU A 5 -17.62 -48.78 -32.36
CA LEU A 5 -17.20 -47.99 -31.19
C LEU A 5 -16.12 -46.93 -31.47
N LYS A 6 -15.38 -47.02 -32.60
CA LYS A 6 -14.35 -46.04 -32.96
C LYS A 6 -14.91 -44.73 -33.55
N HIS A 7 -16.08 -44.79 -34.19
CA HIS A 7 -16.69 -43.63 -34.85
C HIS A 7 -17.39 -42.68 -33.87
N GLY A 8 -17.81 -43.16 -32.69
CA GLY A 8 -18.44 -42.31 -31.67
C GLY A 8 -17.45 -41.38 -30.95
N ARG A 9 -16.20 -41.81 -30.74
CA ARG A 9 -15.19 -40.99 -30.03
C ARG A 9 -14.63 -39.87 -30.90
N THR A 10 -14.49 -40.06 -32.21
CA THR A 10 -14.02 -39.01 -33.11
C THR A 10 -15.06 -37.89 -33.30
N LEU A 11 -16.35 -38.22 -33.31
CA LEU A 11 -17.42 -37.21 -33.40
C LEU A 11 -17.50 -36.30 -32.16
N ILE A 12 -17.24 -36.83 -30.96
CA ILE A 12 -17.24 -36.04 -29.71
C ILE A 12 -16.08 -35.04 -29.69
N TRP A 13 -14.90 -35.42 -30.16
CA TRP A 13 -13.74 -34.51 -30.22
C TRP A 13 -13.91 -33.39 -31.24
N VAL A 14 -14.53 -33.67 -32.39
CA VAL A 14 -14.81 -32.65 -33.42
C VAL A 14 -15.86 -31.65 -32.93
N ALA A 15 -16.88 -32.09 -32.20
CA ALA A 15 -17.88 -31.20 -31.61
C ALA A 15 -17.30 -30.30 -30.50
N ALA A 16 -16.40 -30.82 -29.67
CA ALA A 16 -15.74 -30.05 -28.61
C ALA A 16 -14.78 -28.96 -29.16
N LEU A 17 -14.10 -29.25 -30.27
CA LEU A 17 -13.24 -28.28 -30.96
C LEU A 17 -14.03 -27.20 -31.72
N ALA A 18 -15.19 -27.56 -32.28
CA ALA A 18 -16.08 -26.57 -32.92
C ALA A 18 -16.71 -25.60 -31.91
N ALA A 19 -17.05 -26.07 -30.70
CA ALA A 19 -17.60 -25.23 -29.64
C ALA A 19 -16.58 -24.23 -29.06
N THR A 20 -15.30 -24.61 -28.97
CA THR A 20 -14.22 -23.71 -28.53
C THR A 20 -13.85 -22.68 -29.60
N GLY A 21 -13.85 -23.05 -30.88
CA GLY A 21 -13.64 -22.11 -31.99
C GLY A 21 -14.75 -21.04 -32.11
N ALA A 22 -16.01 -21.43 -31.94
CA ALA A 22 -17.14 -20.49 -31.97
C ALA A 22 -17.15 -19.54 -30.77
N GLY A 23 -16.73 -20.01 -29.58
CA GLY A 23 -16.61 -19.19 -28.37
C GLY A 23 -15.55 -18.09 -28.50
N MET A 24 -14.37 -18.41 -29.05
CA MET A 24 -13.30 -17.42 -29.28
C MET A 24 -13.68 -16.41 -30.37
N TYR A 25 -14.37 -16.84 -31.43
CA TYR A 25 -14.81 -15.95 -32.51
C TYR A 25 -15.91 -14.97 -32.05
N TYR A 26 -16.85 -15.43 -31.21
CA TYR A 26 -17.92 -14.56 -30.70
C TYR A 26 -17.45 -13.59 -29.61
N TRP A 27 -16.45 -13.98 -28.82
CA TRP A 27 -15.87 -13.10 -27.80
C TRP A 27 -14.95 -12.03 -28.40
N GLY A 28 -14.11 -12.40 -29.38
CA GLY A 28 -13.24 -11.45 -30.09
C GLY A 28 -13.98 -10.36 -30.87
N ARG A 29 -15.23 -10.62 -31.30
CA ARG A 29 -16.03 -9.63 -32.05
C ARG A 29 -16.80 -8.65 -31.15
N ARG A 30 -17.00 -8.96 -29.86
CA ARG A 30 -17.63 -8.05 -28.89
C ARG A 30 -16.66 -7.08 -28.22
N SER A 31 -15.36 -7.37 -28.26
CA SER A 31 -14.31 -6.48 -27.74
C SER A 31 -14.03 -5.26 -28.65
N GLY A 32 -14.65 -5.18 -29.82
CA GLY A 32 -14.51 -4.06 -30.77
C GLY A 32 -15.62 -3.01 -30.72
N ALA A 33 -16.57 -3.11 -29.79
CA ALA A 33 -17.58 -2.07 -29.56
C ALA A 33 -17.19 -1.25 -28.33
N GLU A 34 -16.24 -0.32 -28.52
CA GLU A 34 -15.98 0.77 -27.58
C GLU A 34 -17.27 1.55 -27.36
N THR A 35 -17.91 1.28 -26.21
CA THR A 35 -18.78 2.27 -25.59
C THR A 35 -17.82 3.24 -24.91
N PRO A 36 -17.70 4.50 -25.36
CA PRO A 36 -16.81 5.45 -24.71
C PRO A 36 -17.25 5.62 -23.25
N PRO A 37 -16.33 5.66 -22.28
CA PRO A 37 -16.66 6.01 -20.91
C PRO A 37 -17.31 7.41 -20.89
N PRO A 38 -18.24 7.69 -19.96
CA PRO A 38 -18.82 9.03 -19.85
C PRO A 38 -17.69 10.02 -19.63
N ALA A 39 -17.47 10.87 -20.64
CA ALA A 39 -16.50 11.94 -20.62
C ALA A 39 -16.82 12.88 -19.46
N LEU A 40 -15.91 12.98 -18.50
CA LEU A 40 -15.75 14.21 -17.74
C LEU A 40 -15.47 15.30 -18.77
N ALA A 41 -16.40 16.23 -18.92
CA ALA A 41 -16.39 17.27 -19.93
C ALA A 41 -15.05 18.03 -19.94
N ALA A 42 -14.25 17.77 -20.97
CA ALA A 42 -13.15 18.62 -21.35
C ALA A 42 -13.73 19.82 -22.12
N ALA A 43 -13.82 20.97 -21.47
CA ALA A 43 -14.04 22.23 -22.17
C ALA A 43 -12.79 22.53 -23.00
N SER A 44 -12.96 22.59 -24.31
CA SER A 44 -11.91 22.83 -25.29
C SER A 44 -11.56 24.32 -25.39
N ALA A 45 -10.26 24.59 -25.33
CA ALA A 45 -9.47 25.59 -26.05
C ALA A 45 -10.13 26.91 -26.54
N GLY A 46 -9.56 28.02 -26.06
CA GLY A 46 -9.33 29.22 -26.85
C GLY A 46 -7.82 29.49 -26.90
N ASP A 47 -7.28 29.65 -28.11
CA ASP A 47 -5.86 29.74 -28.44
C ASP A 47 -5.17 31.08 -28.07
N ALA A 48 -3.85 30.93 -27.84
CA ALA A 48 -2.73 31.85 -28.11
C ALA A 48 -2.44 33.09 -27.23
N ALA A 49 -1.35 33.02 -26.45
CA ALA A 49 -0.06 33.71 -26.70
C ALA A 49 1.00 33.34 -25.62
N PRO A 50 2.31 33.32 -25.94
CA PRO A 50 3.33 32.82 -25.03
C PRO A 50 3.81 33.92 -24.07
N SER A 51 3.62 33.72 -22.76
CA SER A 51 4.24 34.58 -21.75
C SER A 51 5.33 33.82 -20.99
N LYS A 52 6.55 34.33 -21.11
CA LYS A 52 7.72 33.91 -20.33
C LYS A 52 7.53 34.25 -18.85
N ALA A 53 8.08 33.36 -18.02
CA ALA A 53 8.63 33.58 -16.68
C ALA A 53 7.67 33.86 -15.51
N GLY A 54 7.77 33.01 -14.49
CA GLY A 54 7.37 33.33 -13.12
C GLY A 54 6.10 32.67 -12.60
N ALA A 55 5.93 31.36 -12.77
CA ALA A 55 4.87 30.65 -12.03
C ALA A 55 5.30 30.48 -10.56
N ALA A 56 4.85 31.41 -9.72
CA ALA A 56 4.68 31.20 -8.29
C ALA A 56 3.88 29.92 -8.04
N PRO A 57 4.13 29.19 -6.92
CA PRO A 57 3.44 27.93 -6.67
C PRO A 57 1.93 28.19 -6.58
N ALA A 58 1.16 27.42 -7.36
CA ALA A 58 -0.29 27.39 -7.25
C ALA A 58 -0.66 27.23 -5.77
N ALA A 59 -1.43 28.18 -5.25
CA ALA A 59 -1.88 28.17 -3.88
C ALA A 59 -2.53 26.82 -3.57
N SER A 60 -1.93 26.09 -2.63
CA SER A 60 -2.38 24.80 -2.15
C SER A 60 -3.84 24.94 -1.69
N ALA A 61 -4.79 24.52 -2.51
CA ALA A 61 -6.17 24.39 -2.07
C ALA A 61 -6.16 23.49 -0.83
N ALA A 62 -6.60 24.03 0.30
CA ALA A 62 -6.53 23.31 1.56
C ALA A 62 -7.37 22.03 1.44
N ILE A 63 -6.72 20.86 1.52
CA ILE A 63 -7.40 19.57 1.55
C ILE A 63 -8.37 19.61 2.74
N ALA A 64 -9.64 19.26 2.54
CA ALA A 64 -10.63 19.27 3.62
C ALA A 64 -10.21 18.30 4.73
N ARG A 65 -10.60 18.57 5.98
CA ARG A 65 -10.47 17.59 7.07
C ARG A 65 -11.61 16.58 6.96
N TYR A 66 -11.27 15.30 6.94
CA TYR A 66 -12.23 14.23 7.06
C TYR A 66 -12.68 14.07 8.51
N ASP A 67 -13.99 14.07 8.74
CA ASP A 67 -14.59 13.77 10.04
C ASP A 67 -15.23 12.39 10.02
N ALA A 68 -14.56 11.42 10.65
CA ALA A 68 -15.06 10.04 10.73
C ALA A 68 -16.36 9.92 11.55
N GLY A 69 -16.63 10.83 12.48
CA GLY A 69 -17.83 10.77 13.32
C GLY A 69 -19.13 10.99 12.54
N THR A 70 -19.05 11.60 11.36
CA THR A 70 -20.19 11.84 10.47
C THR A 70 -20.29 10.82 9.34
N ALA A 71 -19.35 9.89 9.24
CA ALA A 71 -19.30 8.92 8.17
C ALA A 71 -20.41 7.88 8.32
N ARG A 72 -21.18 7.68 7.25
CA ARG A 72 -22.13 6.57 7.19
C ARG A 72 -21.37 5.25 7.21
N PRO A 73 -21.80 4.23 7.98
CA PRO A 73 -21.14 2.94 8.03
C PRO A 73 -20.90 2.35 6.63
N LEU A 74 -19.70 1.81 6.41
CA LEU A 74 -19.36 1.10 5.18
C LEU A 74 -19.88 -0.34 5.23
N PRO A 75 -20.09 -0.99 4.07
CA PRO A 75 -20.42 -2.42 4.03
C PRO A 75 -19.35 -3.27 4.75
N PRO A 76 -19.72 -4.38 5.40
CA PRO A 76 -18.78 -5.22 6.15
C PRO A 76 -17.63 -5.73 5.30
N VAL A 77 -16.44 -5.82 5.92
CA VAL A 77 -15.19 -6.12 5.21
C VAL A 77 -15.13 -7.49 4.54
N ASP A 78 -15.83 -8.44 5.13
CA ASP A 78 -15.84 -9.83 4.68
C ASP A 78 -16.97 -10.10 3.67
N SER A 79 -17.75 -9.06 3.31
CA SER A 79 -18.76 -9.17 2.27
C SER A 79 -18.08 -9.35 0.91
N PRO A 80 -18.45 -10.35 0.09
CA PRO A 80 -17.87 -10.53 -1.24
C PRO A 80 -17.94 -9.23 -2.04
N LEU A 81 -16.79 -8.77 -2.56
CA LEU A 81 -16.66 -7.42 -3.13
C LEU A 81 -17.65 -7.20 -4.26
N ARG A 82 -17.93 -8.21 -5.08
CA ARG A 82 -18.92 -8.12 -6.18
C ARG A 82 -20.31 -7.64 -5.73
N LEU A 83 -20.72 -7.93 -4.50
CA LEU A 83 -22.05 -7.56 -3.98
C LEU A 83 -22.10 -6.11 -3.51
N VAL A 84 -20.95 -5.56 -3.07
CA VAL A 84 -20.86 -4.21 -2.48
C VAL A 84 -20.16 -3.21 -3.39
N LEU A 85 -19.50 -3.68 -4.47
CA LEU A 85 -18.72 -2.85 -5.39
C LEU A 85 -19.55 -1.72 -6.03
N PRO A 86 -20.76 -1.94 -6.56
CA PRO A 86 -21.56 -0.85 -7.14
C PRO A 86 -21.88 0.24 -6.10
N GLU A 87 -22.15 -0.17 -4.85
CA GLU A 87 -22.43 0.78 -3.78
C GLU A 87 -21.19 1.55 -3.36
N LEU A 88 -20.04 0.88 -3.22
CA LEU A 88 -18.77 1.53 -2.93
C LEU A 88 -18.39 2.52 -4.02
N GLN A 89 -18.56 2.16 -5.30
CA GLN A 89 -18.30 3.05 -6.43
C GLN A 89 -19.18 4.30 -6.41
N ARG A 90 -20.49 4.13 -6.14
CA ARG A 90 -21.44 5.24 -6.02
C ARG A 90 -21.06 6.18 -4.88
N ARG A 91 -20.76 5.64 -3.70
CA ARG A 91 -20.40 6.43 -2.50
C ARG A 91 -19.04 7.10 -2.64
N ALA A 92 -18.07 6.46 -3.29
CA ALA A 92 -16.72 6.98 -3.50
C ALA A 92 -16.66 8.30 -4.30
N ALA A 93 -17.76 8.73 -4.92
CA ALA A 93 -17.85 10.04 -5.56
C ALA A 93 -17.95 11.20 -4.55
N THR A 94 -18.47 10.95 -3.35
CA THR A 94 -18.79 12.00 -2.36
C THR A 94 -18.28 11.70 -0.96
N GLU A 95 -18.06 10.43 -0.63
CA GLU A 95 -17.65 9.99 0.70
C GLU A 95 -16.17 9.58 0.73
N PRO A 96 -15.30 10.27 1.49
CA PRO A 96 -13.86 9.98 1.54
C PRO A 96 -13.55 8.55 2.01
N ALA A 97 -14.30 8.05 3.00
CA ALA A 97 -14.15 6.69 3.53
C ALA A 97 -14.46 5.63 2.47
N ALA A 98 -15.56 5.80 1.72
CA ALA A 98 -15.92 4.89 0.64
C ALA A 98 -14.91 4.93 -0.51
N ALA A 99 -14.35 6.11 -0.82
CA ALA A 99 -13.29 6.25 -1.81
C ALA A 99 -12.01 5.52 -1.38
N CYS A 100 -11.58 5.68 -0.13
CA CYS A 100 -10.45 4.93 0.42
C CYS A 100 -10.74 3.44 0.35
N ARG A 101 -11.93 3.02 0.78
CA ARG A 101 -12.29 1.62 0.84
C ARG A 101 -12.32 0.98 -0.54
N LEU A 102 -12.89 1.66 -1.53
CA LEU A 102 -12.86 1.23 -2.92
C LEU A 102 -11.41 1.05 -3.42
N ALA A 103 -10.54 2.02 -3.17
CA ALA A 103 -9.13 1.94 -3.57
C ALA A 103 -8.44 0.70 -2.96
N ALA A 104 -8.58 0.52 -1.64
CA ALA A 104 -8.00 -0.61 -0.91
C ALA A 104 -8.55 -1.96 -1.36
N GLU A 105 -9.85 -2.07 -1.63
CA GLU A 105 -10.50 -3.30 -2.13
C GLU A 105 -10.02 -3.67 -3.53
N MET A 106 -10.01 -2.69 -4.45
CA MET A 106 -9.59 -2.93 -5.83
C MET A 106 -8.11 -3.32 -5.89
N GLU A 107 -7.26 -2.66 -5.10
CA GLU A 107 -5.84 -3.01 -4.98
C GLU A 107 -5.63 -4.38 -4.31
N TYR A 108 -6.37 -4.71 -3.25
CA TYR A 108 -6.30 -6.01 -2.60
C TYR A 108 -6.58 -7.15 -3.58
N CYS A 109 -7.65 -7.01 -4.37
CA CYS A 109 -8.01 -8.00 -5.39
C CYS A 109 -6.98 -8.08 -6.52
N ASP A 110 -6.36 -6.97 -6.87
CA ASP A 110 -5.27 -6.93 -7.83
C ASP A 110 -4.00 -7.63 -7.32
N GLY A 111 -3.61 -7.37 -6.08
CA GLY A 111 -2.52 -8.08 -5.41
C GLY A 111 -2.76 -9.57 -5.23
N LEU A 112 -4.02 -10.01 -5.03
CA LEU A 112 -4.37 -11.43 -5.00
C LEU A 112 -4.25 -12.08 -6.37
N ARG A 113 -4.73 -11.44 -7.44
CA ARG A 113 -4.60 -11.95 -8.81
C ARG A 113 -3.14 -12.17 -9.20
N MET A 114 -2.26 -11.21 -8.90
CA MET A 114 -0.82 -11.38 -9.14
C MET A 114 -0.20 -12.52 -8.32
N ARG A 115 -0.59 -12.68 -7.05
CA ARG A 115 -0.10 -13.77 -6.19
C ARG A 115 -0.60 -15.13 -6.66
N LEU A 116 -1.82 -15.25 -7.15
CA LEU A 116 -2.35 -16.48 -7.73
C LEU A 116 -1.60 -16.85 -9.01
N ALA A 117 -1.43 -15.91 -9.94
CA ALA A 117 -0.65 -16.13 -11.15
C ALA A 117 0.82 -16.49 -10.83
N GLY A 118 1.39 -15.91 -9.78
CA GLY A 118 2.72 -16.27 -9.28
C GLY A 118 2.75 -17.66 -8.62
N ALA A 119 1.73 -18.03 -7.86
CA ALA A 119 1.61 -19.33 -7.20
C ALA A 119 1.55 -20.47 -8.23
N GLU A 120 0.79 -20.28 -9.32
CA GLU A 120 0.74 -21.24 -10.43
C GLU A 120 2.13 -21.50 -11.02
N ASN A 121 2.94 -20.46 -11.25
CA ASN A 121 4.31 -20.62 -11.73
C ASN A 121 5.25 -21.24 -10.68
N ASN A 122 4.99 -21.01 -9.39
CA ASN A 122 5.81 -21.53 -8.30
C ASN A 122 5.51 -23.00 -7.97
N LEU A 123 4.33 -23.53 -8.33
CA LEU A 123 3.94 -24.93 -8.11
C LEU A 123 4.95 -25.87 -8.77
N ASP A 124 5.25 -25.66 -10.05
CA ASP A 124 6.19 -26.49 -10.81
C ASP A 124 7.60 -26.47 -10.20
N MET A 125 8.05 -25.30 -9.77
CA MET A 125 9.36 -25.14 -9.12
C MET A 125 9.41 -25.85 -7.77
N PHE A 126 8.32 -25.77 -7.02
CA PHE A 126 8.17 -26.39 -5.72
C PHE A 126 8.08 -27.91 -5.82
N GLU A 127 7.35 -28.45 -6.79
CA GLU A 127 7.26 -29.89 -7.05
C GLU A 127 8.64 -30.47 -7.39
N ARG A 128 9.38 -29.83 -8.31
CA ARG A 128 10.75 -30.22 -8.64
C ARG A 128 11.70 -30.12 -7.43
N GLN A 129 11.48 -29.14 -6.54
CA GLN A 129 12.25 -29.03 -5.31
C GLN A 129 11.96 -30.21 -4.38
N LEU A 130 10.69 -30.59 -4.20
CA LEU A 130 10.30 -31.75 -3.40
C LEU A 130 10.86 -33.06 -3.96
N GLU A 131 10.89 -33.23 -5.29
CA GLU A 131 11.45 -34.42 -5.95
C GLU A 131 12.96 -34.57 -5.74
N ARG A 132 13.69 -33.45 -5.67
CA ARG A 132 15.15 -33.44 -5.47
C ARG A 132 15.57 -33.58 -4.01
N MET A 133 14.64 -33.49 -3.06
CA MET A 133 14.97 -33.60 -1.65
C MET A 133 15.35 -35.04 -1.28
N PRO A 134 16.47 -35.25 -0.56
CA PRO A 134 16.82 -36.55 -0.01
C PRO A 134 15.70 -37.13 0.85
N GLN A 135 15.56 -38.46 0.86
CA GLN A 135 14.49 -39.17 1.58
C GLN A 135 15.01 -40.30 2.47
N ASP A 136 16.33 -40.41 2.61
CA ASP A 136 16.97 -41.60 3.17
C ASP A 136 16.68 -41.74 4.67
N THR A 137 16.57 -40.60 5.36
CA THR A 137 16.38 -40.55 6.82
C THR A 137 14.97 -40.10 7.21
N GLN A 138 14.50 -40.49 8.40
CA GLN A 138 13.20 -40.02 8.94
C GLN A 138 13.10 -38.49 9.02
N PRO A 139 14.11 -37.75 9.54
CA PRO A 139 14.04 -36.29 9.59
C PRO A 139 13.89 -35.63 8.22
N GLN A 140 14.51 -36.19 7.18
CA GLN A 140 14.38 -35.68 5.81
C GLN A 140 12.97 -35.89 5.25
N ARG A 141 12.35 -37.05 5.54
CA ARG A 141 10.95 -37.31 5.15
C ARG A 141 9.98 -36.36 5.84
N GLU A 142 10.13 -36.16 7.15
CA GLU A 142 9.33 -35.19 7.90
C GLU A 142 9.50 -33.77 7.37
N GLN A 143 10.73 -33.36 7.07
CA GLN A 143 10.99 -32.03 6.51
C GLN A 143 10.27 -31.83 5.16
N ARG A 144 10.33 -32.83 4.26
CA ARG A 144 9.61 -32.79 2.98
C ARG A 144 8.11 -32.68 3.20
N GLN A 145 7.56 -33.44 4.15
CA GLN A 145 6.13 -33.47 4.46
C GLN A 145 5.65 -32.12 5.00
N ARG A 146 6.37 -31.55 5.98
CA ARG A 146 6.09 -30.20 6.52
C ARG A 146 6.16 -29.14 5.43
N MET A 147 7.13 -29.25 4.52
CA MET A 147 7.25 -28.31 3.42
C MET A 147 6.03 -28.41 2.48
N ALA A 148 5.62 -29.62 2.10
CA ALA A 148 4.43 -29.85 1.28
C ALA A 148 3.14 -29.32 1.94
N GLU A 149 2.92 -29.65 3.22
CA GLU A 149 1.77 -29.17 4.00
C GLU A 149 1.74 -27.64 4.11
N SER A 150 2.91 -27.02 4.33
CA SER A 150 3.03 -25.55 4.40
C SER A 150 2.63 -24.88 3.10
N TYR A 151 2.96 -25.49 1.97
CA TYR A 151 2.67 -24.97 0.65
C TYR A 151 1.19 -25.18 0.27
N GLN A 152 0.62 -26.34 0.61
CA GLN A 152 -0.82 -26.60 0.47
C GLN A 152 -1.63 -25.59 1.28
N THR A 153 -1.28 -25.41 2.56
CA THR A 153 -1.94 -24.43 3.44
C THR A 153 -1.85 -23.00 2.88
N MET A 154 -0.71 -22.62 2.31
CA MET A 154 -0.55 -21.31 1.65
C MET A 154 -1.49 -21.17 0.45
N THR A 155 -1.57 -22.20 -0.40
CA THR A 155 -2.39 -22.19 -1.61
C THR A 155 -3.88 -22.15 -1.27
N ASP A 156 -4.33 -22.98 -0.32
CA ASP A 156 -5.72 -22.99 0.15
C ASP A 156 -6.13 -21.65 0.74
N ARG A 157 -5.22 -21.00 1.48
CA ARG A 157 -5.46 -19.65 2.00
C ARG A 157 -5.60 -18.62 0.88
N LEU A 158 -4.78 -18.68 -0.16
CA LEU A 158 -4.88 -17.79 -1.32
C LEU A 158 -6.19 -18.01 -2.09
N LEU A 159 -6.60 -19.27 -2.29
CA LEU A 159 -7.86 -19.62 -2.94
C LEU A 159 -9.06 -19.12 -2.13
N THR A 160 -9.07 -19.34 -0.82
CA THR A 160 -10.13 -18.83 0.08
C THR A 160 -10.20 -17.30 0.04
N GLN A 161 -9.05 -16.62 0.05
CA GLN A 161 -9.00 -15.16 -0.09
C GLN A 161 -9.49 -14.67 -1.45
N SER A 162 -9.34 -15.47 -2.51
CA SER A 162 -9.77 -15.12 -3.86
C SER A 162 -11.29 -15.09 -4.02
N GLU A 163 -12.04 -15.81 -3.18
CA GLU A 163 -13.51 -15.83 -3.21
C GLU A 163 -14.11 -14.44 -3.00
N HIS A 164 -13.47 -13.64 -2.14
CA HIS A 164 -13.83 -12.24 -1.90
C HIS A 164 -13.77 -11.40 -3.19
N CYS A 165 -12.82 -11.71 -4.07
CA CYS A 165 -12.51 -10.99 -5.30
C CYS A 165 -13.12 -11.61 -6.55
N ALA A 166 -13.94 -12.66 -6.39
CA ALA A 166 -14.57 -13.34 -7.51
C ALA A 166 -15.41 -12.36 -8.34
N GLN A 167 -15.19 -12.36 -9.66
CA GLN A 167 -15.90 -11.52 -10.65
C GLN A 167 -15.66 -10.01 -10.49
N VAL A 168 -14.66 -9.59 -9.72
CA VAL A 168 -14.24 -8.19 -9.65
C VAL A 168 -13.34 -7.88 -10.85
N PRO A 169 -13.67 -6.86 -11.66
CA PRO A 169 -12.86 -6.51 -12.82
C PRO A 169 -11.43 -6.13 -12.42
N PRO A 170 -10.41 -6.46 -13.25
CA PRO A 170 -9.06 -5.97 -13.03
C PRO A 170 -9.01 -4.44 -13.16
N ILE A 171 -8.03 -3.83 -12.50
CA ILE A 171 -7.79 -2.39 -12.58
C ILE A 171 -6.48 -2.13 -13.31
N SER A 172 -6.41 -1.03 -14.05
CA SER A 172 -5.15 -0.53 -14.59
C SER A 172 -4.33 0.20 -13.51
N ALA A 173 -3.03 0.39 -13.78
CA ALA A 173 -2.15 1.20 -12.94
C ALA A 173 -2.67 2.66 -12.78
N GLU A 174 -3.26 3.21 -13.85
CA GLU A 174 -3.91 4.52 -13.84
C GLU A 174 -5.13 4.53 -12.89
N GLN A 175 -6.02 3.55 -13.01
CA GLN A 175 -7.21 3.46 -12.17
C GLN A 175 -6.85 3.31 -10.68
N ARG A 176 -5.85 2.48 -10.35
CA ARG A 176 -5.35 2.32 -8.98
C ARG A 176 -4.88 3.66 -8.41
N ALA A 177 -4.03 4.39 -9.14
CA ALA A 177 -3.56 5.71 -8.73
C ALA A 177 -4.70 6.72 -8.59
N ALA A 178 -5.67 6.70 -9.52
CA ALA A 178 -6.82 7.60 -9.49
C ALA A 178 -7.73 7.37 -8.28
N TYR A 179 -7.98 6.11 -7.90
CA TYR A 179 -8.78 5.78 -6.71
C TYR A 179 -8.12 6.30 -5.43
N TRP A 180 -6.84 6.01 -5.23
CA TRP A 180 -6.10 6.49 -4.05
C TRP A 180 -6.01 8.01 -4.01
N ARG A 181 -5.70 8.65 -5.15
CA ARG A 181 -5.64 10.12 -5.26
C ARG A 181 -6.97 10.75 -4.87
N ARG A 182 -8.10 10.24 -5.38
CA ARG A 182 -9.43 10.76 -5.04
C ARG A 182 -9.68 10.76 -3.53
N ALA A 183 -9.41 9.64 -2.87
CA ALA A 183 -9.58 9.51 -1.44
C ALA A 183 -8.63 10.42 -0.63
N ALA A 184 -7.38 10.55 -1.09
CA ALA A 184 -6.39 11.43 -0.48
C ALA A 184 -6.79 12.92 -0.56
N LEU A 185 -7.22 13.37 -1.75
CA LEU A 185 -7.69 14.74 -1.96
C LEU A 185 -9.01 15.04 -1.24
N ALA A 186 -9.81 14.01 -0.98
CA ALA A 186 -11.00 14.10 -0.12
C ALA A 186 -10.65 14.14 1.39
N GLY A 187 -9.37 14.07 1.75
CA GLY A 187 -8.88 14.27 3.11
C GLY A 187 -8.87 13.02 3.99
N GLN A 188 -9.09 11.82 3.42
CA GLN A 188 -9.08 10.57 4.18
C GLN A 188 -7.63 10.25 4.62
N PRO A 189 -7.33 10.12 5.94
CA PRO A 189 -5.96 10.03 6.44
C PRO A 189 -5.13 8.84 5.90
N ALA A 190 -5.71 7.65 5.86
CA ALA A 190 -5.05 6.46 5.33
C ALA A 190 -4.74 6.61 3.84
N ALA A 191 -5.69 7.10 3.04
CA ALA A 191 -5.47 7.35 1.62
C ALA A 191 -4.43 8.44 1.36
N MET A 192 -4.43 9.52 2.16
CA MET A 192 -3.38 10.54 2.10
C MET A 192 -2.00 9.92 2.30
N ARG A 193 -1.84 9.07 3.33
CA ARG A 193 -0.61 8.34 3.62
C ARG A 193 -0.20 7.40 2.49
N HIS A 194 -1.14 6.63 1.95
CA HIS A 194 -0.89 5.67 0.88
C HIS A 194 -0.50 6.35 -0.45
N TYR A 195 -1.26 7.38 -0.84
CA TYR A 195 -0.98 8.10 -2.08
C TYR A 195 0.33 8.87 -1.96
N ALA A 196 0.53 9.65 -0.90
CA ALA A 196 1.69 10.55 -0.77
C ALA A 196 3.03 9.84 -0.54
N SER A 197 3.02 8.59 -0.05
CA SER A 197 4.23 7.76 -0.01
C SER A 197 4.61 7.19 -1.39
N GLY A 198 3.67 7.22 -2.33
CA GLY A 198 3.80 6.69 -3.68
C GLY A 198 3.41 5.22 -3.82
N ASN A 199 2.80 4.61 -2.79
CA ASN A 199 2.44 3.18 -2.81
C ASN A 199 1.40 2.85 -3.89
N ALA A 200 0.60 3.83 -4.32
CA ALA A 200 -0.31 3.66 -5.45
C ALA A 200 0.40 3.33 -6.78
N PHE A 201 1.72 3.56 -6.86
CA PHE A 201 2.57 3.29 -8.03
C PHE A 201 3.46 2.08 -7.77
N ARG A 202 3.27 1.02 -8.57
CA ARG A 202 4.09 -0.18 -8.51
C ARG A 202 5.24 -0.09 -9.47
N TYR A 203 6.42 -0.53 -9.04
CA TYR A 203 7.64 -0.50 -9.86
C TYR A 203 7.49 -1.22 -11.20
N GLN A 204 6.73 -2.32 -11.24
CA GLN A 204 6.52 -3.12 -12.44
C GLN A 204 5.64 -2.43 -13.49
N GLU A 205 4.85 -1.42 -13.09
CA GLU A 205 3.80 -0.79 -13.91
C GLU A 205 4.04 0.72 -14.05
N LEU A 206 5.23 1.23 -13.72
CA LEU A 206 5.51 2.67 -13.72
C LEU A 206 5.35 3.29 -15.11
N LEU A 207 5.80 2.57 -16.14
CA LEU A 207 5.72 3.03 -17.52
C LEU A 207 4.29 3.07 -18.04
N ASP A 208 3.38 2.30 -17.42
CA ASP A 208 1.97 2.24 -17.79
C ASP A 208 1.16 3.43 -17.23
N ASN A 209 1.76 4.23 -16.33
CA ASN A 209 1.10 5.39 -15.73
C ASN A 209 2.05 6.60 -15.52
N LEU A 210 2.82 6.95 -16.56
CA LEU A 210 3.65 8.15 -16.56
C LEU A 210 2.86 9.46 -16.32
N PRO A 211 1.66 9.67 -16.89
CA PRO A 211 0.86 10.87 -16.61
C PRO A 211 0.46 11.00 -15.13
N GLY A 212 0.13 9.88 -14.49
CA GLY A 212 -0.16 9.83 -13.06
C GLY A 212 1.04 10.21 -12.20
N LEU A 213 2.26 9.79 -12.58
CA LEU A 213 3.49 10.19 -11.90
C LEU A 213 3.80 11.69 -12.04
N ALA A 214 3.49 12.29 -13.19
CA ALA A 214 3.63 13.73 -13.38
C ALA A 214 2.70 14.52 -12.46
N THR A 215 1.44 14.06 -12.34
CA THR A 215 0.45 14.64 -11.41
C THR A 215 0.91 14.47 -9.95
N TYR A 216 1.34 13.26 -9.59
CA TYR A 216 1.85 12.93 -8.26
C TYR A 216 2.98 13.86 -7.82
N ARG A 217 3.92 14.19 -8.70
CA ARG A 217 5.02 15.11 -8.41
C ARG A 217 4.55 16.50 -7.96
N GLY A 218 3.40 16.96 -8.47
CA GLY A 218 2.81 18.26 -8.09
C GLY A 218 2.07 18.24 -6.75
N GLU A 219 1.67 17.06 -6.25
CA GLU A 219 0.72 16.95 -5.14
C GLU A 219 1.30 16.27 -3.89
N ALA A 220 2.21 15.30 -4.07
CA ALA A 220 2.66 14.38 -3.03
C ALA A 220 3.19 15.09 -1.78
N GLU A 221 4.05 16.11 -1.94
CA GLU A 221 4.61 16.85 -0.81
C GLU A 221 3.51 17.57 -0.01
N SER A 222 2.57 18.22 -0.70
CA SER A 222 1.48 18.96 -0.04
C SER A 222 0.54 18.02 0.75
N ILE A 223 0.23 16.86 0.17
CA ILE A 223 -0.60 15.83 0.82
C ILE A 223 0.14 15.25 2.02
N ALA A 224 1.42 14.90 1.87
CA ALA A 224 2.25 14.38 2.96
C ALA A 224 2.37 15.38 4.12
N ARG A 225 2.61 16.66 3.82
CA ARG A 225 2.69 17.73 4.84
C ARG A 225 1.38 17.86 5.58
N THR A 226 0.27 17.86 4.86
CA THR A 226 -1.07 17.93 5.45
C THR A 226 -1.36 16.73 6.35
N ALA A 227 -0.98 15.51 5.94
CA ALA A 227 -1.14 14.31 6.75
C ALA A 227 -0.31 14.37 8.05
N ALA A 228 0.97 14.75 7.95
CA ALA A 228 1.85 14.88 9.11
C ALA A 228 1.37 15.97 10.09
N GLN A 229 0.91 17.12 9.58
CA GLN A 229 0.33 18.19 10.39
C GLN A 229 -0.96 17.75 11.12
N ARG A 230 -1.69 16.78 10.58
CA ARG A 230 -2.92 16.22 11.18
C ARG A 230 -2.66 15.11 12.20
N GLY A 231 -1.40 14.83 12.54
CA GLY A 231 -1.06 13.80 13.52
C GLY A 231 -0.52 12.51 12.92
N ASP A 232 -0.48 12.31 11.60
CA ASP A 232 0.01 11.05 11.04
C ASP A 232 1.53 10.89 11.25
N ALA A 233 1.89 10.15 12.30
CA ALA A 233 3.28 9.94 12.69
C ALA A 233 4.09 9.15 11.64
N ARG A 234 3.43 8.27 10.86
CA ARG A 234 4.09 7.54 9.76
C ARG A 234 4.44 8.51 8.64
N MET A 235 3.54 9.44 8.32
CA MET A 235 3.83 10.48 7.34
C MET A 235 4.81 11.53 7.83
N LEU A 236 4.80 11.84 9.13
CA LEU A 236 5.83 12.68 9.73
C LEU A 236 7.22 12.06 9.54
N ALA A 237 7.36 10.76 9.82
CA ALA A 237 8.60 10.02 9.58
C ALA A 237 8.98 9.99 8.10
N ALA A 238 8.06 9.62 7.21
CA ALA A 238 8.31 9.54 5.77
C ALA A 238 8.78 10.89 5.19
N LEU A 239 8.19 12.01 5.64
CA LEU A 239 8.65 13.34 5.28
C LEU A 239 10.03 13.67 5.83
N ALA A 240 10.32 13.33 7.09
CA ALA A 240 11.64 13.54 7.67
C ALA A 240 12.73 12.85 6.84
N TYR A 241 12.49 11.61 6.41
CA TYR A 241 13.38 10.89 5.49
C TYR A 241 13.41 11.50 4.09
N ALA A 242 12.28 11.97 3.55
CA ALA A 242 12.23 12.60 2.22
C ALA A 242 13.02 13.92 2.15
N TYR A 243 13.02 14.73 3.22
CA TYR A 243 13.86 15.93 3.31
C TYR A 243 15.32 15.64 3.62
N SER A 244 15.64 14.46 4.17
CA SER A 244 17.01 14.15 4.57
C SER A 244 17.96 14.22 3.37
N PRO A 245 19.10 14.92 3.48
CA PRO A 245 20.13 14.88 2.45
C PRO A 245 20.59 13.43 2.25
N GLN A 246 20.83 13.07 0.99
CA GLN A 246 21.12 11.68 0.63
C GLN A 246 22.35 11.18 1.35
N ARG A 247 22.22 10.01 1.99
CA ARG A 247 23.36 9.20 2.42
C ARG A 247 23.53 8.07 1.42
N ASP A 248 24.76 7.83 1.00
CA ASP A 248 25.09 6.83 -0.01
C ASP A 248 24.47 5.46 0.35
N GLY A 249 23.81 4.83 -0.63
CA GLY A 249 23.27 3.47 -0.51
C GLY A 249 21.78 3.34 -0.11
N MET A 250 21.10 4.42 0.31
CA MET A 250 19.66 4.33 0.63
C MET A 250 18.80 4.63 -0.62
N ARG A 251 17.95 3.68 -1.03
CA ARG A 251 17.00 3.90 -2.14
C ARG A 251 15.99 4.97 -1.73
N ARG A 252 15.88 6.05 -2.52
CA ARG A 252 14.83 7.06 -2.34
C ARG A 252 13.48 6.49 -2.82
N GLY A 253 12.52 6.39 -1.89
CA GLY A 253 11.12 6.17 -2.26
C GLY A 253 10.56 7.33 -3.10
N PHE A 254 9.37 7.17 -3.67
CA PHE A 254 8.76 8.17 -4.56
C PHE A 254 8.68 9.57 -3.92
N LEU A 255 8.26 9.67 -2.65
CA LEU A 255 8.19 10.96 -1.95
C LEU A 255 9.55 11.66 -1.88
N GLY A 256 10.63 10.93 -1.58
CA GLY A 256 12.00 11.48 -1.54
C GLY A 256 12.57 11.87 -2.91
N GLN A 257 11.93 11.47 -4.00
CA GLN A 257 12.26 11.92 -5.37
C GLN A 257 11.51 13.19 -5.77
N VAL A 258 10.36 13.45 -5.15
CA VAL A 258 9.54 14.65 -5.38
C VAL A 258 10.05 15.82 -4.55
N VAL A 259 10.42 15.54 -3.31
CA VAL A 259 10.78 16.55 -2.32
C VAL A 259 12.23 17.02 -2.51
N ARG A 260 12.44 18.34 -2.43
CA ARG A 260 13.79 18.91 -2.34
C ARG A 260 14.36 18.67 -0.95
N SER A 261 15.58 18.12 -0.88
CA SER A 261 16.26 17.90 0.40
C SER A 261 16.43 19.19 1.19
N ASN A 262 16.12 19.13 2.48
CA ASN A 262 16.25 20.20 3.46
C ASN A 262 16.61 19.59 4.83
N ALA A 263 17.90 19.58 5.15
CA ALA A 263 18.41 18.94 6.37
C ALA A 263 17.87 19.58 7.66
N VAL A 264 17.61 20.89 7.68
CA VAL A 264 17.03 21.58 8.84
C VAL A 264 15.59 21.13 9.07
N GLU A 265 14.80 21.05 8.00
CA GLU A 265 13.42 20.56 8.07
C GLU A 265 13.38 19.07 8.46
N SER A 266 14.26 18.25 7.89
CA SER A 266 14.41 16.83 8.25
C SER A 266 14.69 16.67 9.74
N LEU A 267 15.66 17.40 10.29
CA LEU A 267 15.99 17.37 11.71
C LEU A 267 14.81 17.83 12.58
N ALA A 268 14.12 18.90 12.20
CA ALA A 268 12.95 19.39 12.93
C ALA A 268 11.84 18.31 13.04
N LEU A 269 11.55 17.61 11.95
CA LEU A 269 10.53 16.56 11.92
C LEU A 269 10.96 15.32 12.72
N PHE A 270 12.24 14.94 12.70
CA PHE A 270 12.76 13.86 13.54
C PHE A 270 12.70 14.19 15.03
N LEU A 271 13.02 15.43 15.42
CA LEU A 271 12.89 15.91 16.79
C LEU A 271 11.43 15.86 17.25
N GLN A 272 10.51 16.40 16.44
CA GLN A 272 9.07 16.35 16.72
C GLN A 272 8.58 14.90 16.89
N LEU A 273 9.01 13.99 16.01
CA LEU A 273 8.63 12.59 16.09
C LEU A 273 9.18 11.90 17.35
N ARG A 274 10.44 12.18 17.73
CA ARG A 274 11.04 11.65 18.96
C ARG A 274 10.27 12.08 20.20
N ASP A 275 9.90 13.35 20.26
CA ASP A 275 9.20 13.95 21.39
C ASP A 275 7.74 13.46 21.50
N GLY A 276 7.13 13.07 20.37
CA GLY A 276 5.80 12.48 20.29
C GLY A 276 5.71 10.98 20.62
N LEU A 277 6.83 10.26 20.73
CA LEU A 277 6.82 8.84 21.09
C LEU A 277 6.72 8.66 22.62
N PRO A 278 5.96 7.67 23.13
CA PRO A 278 5.88 7.40 24.56
C PRO A 278 7.24 7.00 25.11
N ALA A 279 7.63 7.48 26.30
CA ALA A 279 8.84 7.02 27.01
C ALA A 279 8.83 5.47 27.02
N GLN A 280 9.93 4.85 26.59
CA GLN A 280 10.02 3.39 26.70
C GLN A 280 10.33 3.16 28.16
N ASP A 281 9.34 2.70 28.92
CA ASP A 281 9.58 2.20 30.25
C ASP A 281 10.54 1.01 30.11
N SER A 282 11.76 1.21 30.61
CA SER A 282 12.81 0.20 30.69
C SER A 282 12.43 -0.96 31.63
N ASP A 283 11.29 -0.86 32.32
CA ASP A 283 10.87 -1.72 33.43
C ASP A 283 9.60 -2.53 33.11
N GLY A 284 9.52 -3.09 31.90
CA GLY A 284 8.53 -4.14 31.61
C GLY A 284 9.01 -5.48 32.20
N PRO A 285 8.17 -6.24 32.94
CA PRO A 285 8.58 -7.50 33.56
C PRO A 285 9.09 -8.46 32.49
N GLU A 286 10.17 -9.15 32.83
CA GLU A 286 10.85 -10.19 32.07
C GLU A 286 9.82 -11.18 31.48
N ALA A 287 9.38 -10.90 30.24
CA ALA A 287 8.38 -11.71 29.57
C ALA A 287 9.01 -13.06 29.20
N ALA A 288 8.36 -14.12 29.67
CA ALA A 288 8.74 -15.52 29.52
C ALA A 288 9.28 -15.90 28.11
N PRO A 289 10.22 -16.87 28.04
CA PRO A 289 10.83 -17.28 26.79
C PRO A 289 9.79 -18.01 25.92
N GLY A 290 9.25 -17.33 24.89
CA GLY A 290 8.38 -18.01 23.92
C GLY A 290 7.53 -17.16 22.97
N GLY A 291 7.44 -15.83 23.14
CA GLY A 291 6.63 -14.99 22.24
C GLY A 291 7.32 -14.70 20.90
N PRO A 292 6.59 -14.70 19.76
CA PRO A 292 7.13 -14.34 18.44
C PRO A 292 7.28 -12.81 18.33
N GLY A 293 8.18 -12.23 19.14
CA GLY A 293 8.68 -10.89 18.91
C GLY A 293 9.71 -10.94 17.78
N ALA A 294 9.62 -10.03 16.81
CA ALA A 294 10.54 -9.94 15.68
C ALA A 294 12.00 -9.86 16.16
N ARG A 295 12.70 -11.00 16.17
CA ARG A 295 14.13 -11.10 16.46
C ARG A 295 14.89 -10.52 15.27
N GLY A 296 15.65 -9.45 15.50
CA GLY A 296 16.65 -9.02 14.53
C GLY A 296 17.73 -10.09 14.32
N PRO A 297 18.62 -9.92 13.33
CA PRO A 297 19.69 -10.87 13.01
C PRO A 297 20.65 -11.19 14.17
N ARG A 298 20.58 -10.43 15.28
CA ARG A 298 21.35 -10.60 16.53
C ARG A 298 20.50 -10.74 17.80
N GLY A 299 19.21 -11.06 17.70
CA GLY A 299 18.37 -11.35 18.87
C GLY A 299 17.99 -10.16 19.77
N GLY A 300 18.42 -8.94 19.46
CA GLY A 300 18.00 -7.72 20.17
C GLY A 300 16.61 -7.24 19.75
N ARG A 301 15.85 -6.67 20.70
CA ARG A 301 14.64 -5.88 20.40
C ARG A 301 15.08 -4.61 19.67
N PHE A 302 14.48 -4.31 18.52
CA PHE A 302 14.75 -3.05 17.81
C PHE A 302 14.16 -1.88 18.59
N ASN A 303 15.03 -0.94 19.00
CA ASN A 303 14.59 0.28 19.67
C ASN A 303 14.39 1.39 18.65
N SER A 304 13.13 1.71 18.38
CA SER A 304 12.70 2.76 17.47
C SER A 304 13.23 4.16 17.84
N ARG A 305 13.39 4.45 19.13
CA ARG A 305 14.03 5.69 19.58
C ARG A 305 15.51 5.72 19.22
N GLU A 306 16.22 4.62 19.43
CA GLU A 306 17.65 4.55 19.13
C GLU A 306 17.92 4.83 17.65
N MET A 307 17.07 4.32 16.76
CA MET A 307 17.14 4.63 15.32
C MET A 307 16.90 6.11 15.04
N LEU A 308 15.88 6.72 15.65
CA LEU A 308 15.62 8.15 15.51
C LEU A 308 16.78 8.99 16.03
N ASP A 309 17.29 8.67 17.21
CA ASP A 309 18.43 9.37 17.81
C ASP A 309 19.69 9.21 16.95
N SER A 310 19.87 8.08 16.26
CA SER A 310 20.96 7.91 15.30
C SER A 310 20.84 8.88 14.12
N GLN A 311 19.63 9.10 13.59
CA GLN A 311 19.36 10.06 12.50
C GLN A 311 19.51 11.51 12.98
N ILE A 312 19.03 11.82 14.19
CA ILE A 312 19.17 13.14 14.81
C ILE A 312 20.66 13.47 15.01
N ARG A 313 21.45 12.55 15.58
CA ARG A 313 22.91 12.74 15.76
C ARG A 313 23.63 12.91 14.43
N ALA A 314 23.23 12.13 13.44
CA ALA A 314 23.74 12.21 12.08
C ALA A 314 23.54 13.60 11.47
N LEU A 315 22.29 14.08 11.43
CA LEU A 315 21.97 15.41 10.88
C LEU A 315 22.59 16.55 11.70
N THR A 316 22.63 16.42 13.03
CA THR A 316 23.22 17.43 13.92
C THR A 316 24.72 17.60 13.67
N ARG A 317 25.43 16.53 13.29
CA ARG A 317 26.86 16.59 12.95
C ARG A 317 27.12 17.34 11.64
N ASP A 318 26.19 17.22 10.70
CA ASP A 318 26.34 17.74 9.34
C ASP A 318 25.82 19.20 9.21
N LEU A 319 25.18 19.74 10.26
CA LEU A 319 24.58 21.07 10.30
C LEU A 319 25.38 22.06 11.17
N SER A 320 25.30 23.35 10.85
CA SER A 320 25.82 24.43 11.71
C SER A 320 25.01 24.59 13.01
N PRO A 321 25.59 25.15 14.09
CA PRO A 321 24.87 25.41 15.33
C PRO A 321 23.59 26.24 15.15
N GLU A 322 23.61 27.26 14.28
CA GLU A 322 22.46 28.10 13.97
C GLU A 322 21.35 27.29 13.30
N GLN A 323 21.70 26.41 12.36
CA GLN A 323 20.75 25.52 11.70
C GLN A 323 20.14 24.50 12.67
N VAL A 324 20.93 24.00 13.63
CA VAL A 324 20.43 23.10 14.68
C VAL A 324 19.46 23.84 15.61
N SER A 325 19.75 25.09 15.99
CA SER A 325 18.82 25.93 16.78
C SER A 325 17.50 26.12 16.04
N GLN A 326 17.59 26.51 14.76
CA GLN A 326 16.41 26.71 13.92
C GLN A 326 15.56 25.44 13.79
N ALA A 327 16.19 24.26 13.67
CA ALA A 327 15.46 22.99 13.61
C ALA A 327 14.70 22.71 14.93
N ARG A 328 15.32 23.00 16.08
CA ARG A 328 14.71 22.81 17.41
C ARG A 328 13.54 23.76 17.65
N GLU A 329 13.69 25.03 17.28
CA GLU A 329 12.63 26.03 17.35
C GLU A 329 11.41 25.59 16.53
N ARG A 330 11.61 25.19 15.28
CA ARG A 330 10.53 24.67 14.42
C ARG A 330 9.87 23.41 15.00
N ALA A 331 10.64 22.50 15.58
CA ALA A 331 10.09 21.31 16.21
C ALA A 331 9.20 21.68 17.41
N ALA A 332 9.66 22.62 18.25
CA ALA A 332 8.92 23.10 19.42
C ALA A 332 7.62 23.84 19.03
N GLU A 333 7.67 24.71 18.02
CA GLU A 333 6.48 25.41 17.49
C GLU A 333 5.43 24.42 17.00
N ARG A 334 5.84 23.38 16.26
CA ARG A 334 4.91 22.36 15.74
C ARG A 334 4.35 21.50 16.85
N ALA A 335 5.17 21.09 17.82
CA ALA A 335 4.74 20.27 18.94
C ALA A 335 3.58 20.89 19.74
N GLN A 336 3.50 22.23 19.82
CA GLN A 336 2.40 22.92 20.51
C GLN A 336 1.03 22.69 19.86
N SER A 337 0.99 22.45 18.54
CA SER A 337 -0.25 22.25 17.78
C SER A 337 -0.48 20.81 17.34
N TRP A 338 0.49 19.93 17.62
CA TRP A 338 0.47 18.55 17.19
C TRP A 338 0.03 17.65 18.35
N SER A 339 -1.12 17.01 18.20
CA SER A 339 -1.55 15.93 19.08
C SER A 339 -1.17 14.60 18.45
N PRO A 340 -0.37 13.73 19.12
CA PRO A 340 -0.22 12.36 18.63
C PRO A 340 -1.61 11.70 18.55
N PRO A 341 -1.89 10.89 17.53
CA PRO A 341 -3.13 10.13 17.50
C PRO A 341 -3.19 9.30 18.77
N THR A 342 -4.27 9.46 19.53
CA THR A 342 -4.61 8.51 20.58
C THR A 342 -5.06 7.26 19.85
N ALA A 343 -4.16 6.32 19.60
CA ALA A 343 -4.51 5.10 18.89
C ALA A 343 -5.69 4.43 19.61
N PRO A 344 -6.86 4.26 18.97
CA PRO A 344 -7.86 3.36 19.52
C PRO A 344 -7.22 1.97 19.57
N ALA A 345 -7.38 1.29 20.71
CA ALA A 345 -6.90 -0.07 20.86
C ALA A 345 -7.41 -0.91 19.67
N PRO A 346 -6.55 -1.67 18.97
CA PRO A 346 -7.01 -2.51 17.88
C PRO A 346 -8.08 -3.47 18.43
N PRO A 347 -9.23 -3.65 17.77
CA PRO A 347 -10.16 -4.69 18.16
C PRO A 347 -9.41 -6.02 18.11
N ALA A 348 -9.52 -6.79 19.18
CA ALA A 348 -8.94 -8.13 19.25
C ALA A 348 -9.53 -8.96 18.09
N ALA A 349 -8.72 -9.25 17.09
CA ALA A 349 -9.11 -10.19 16.05
C ALA A 349 -9.33 -11.56 16.71
N PRO A 350 -10.47 -12.25 16.50
CA PRO A 350 -10.62 -13.62 16.96
C PRO A 350 -9.64 -14.49 16.16
N GLY A 351 -8.55 -14.92 16.81
CA GLY A 351 -7.57 -15.85 16.24
C GLY A 351 -6.35 -15.24 15.53
N GLY A 352 -6.21 -13.91 15.51
CA GLY A 352 -4.98 -13.25 15.07
C GLY A 352 -4.23 -12.69 16.28
N ALA A 353 -3.00 -13.14 16.51
CA ALA A 353 -2.15 -12.50 17.53
C ALA A 353 -2.11 -10.98 17.27
N PRO A 354 -2.30 -10.12 18.29
CA PRO A 354 -2.15 -8.69 18.12
C PRO A 354 -0.74 -8.45 17.58
N SER A 355 -0.65 -7.86 16.39
CA SER A 355 0.61 -7.42 15.84
C SER A 355 1.08 -6.21 16.64
N ASN A 356 1.67 -6.45 17.82
CA ASN A 356 2.62 -5.57 18.47
C ASN A 356 3.92 -5.55 17.65
N THR A 357 3.81 -5.35 16.33
CA THR A 357 4.95 -5.04 15.49
C THR A 357 5.50 -3.69 15.96
N PRO A 358 6.79 -3.60 16.36
CA PRO A 358 7.42 -2.30 16.58
C PRO A 358 7.25 -1.45 15.31
N PRO A 359 7.35 -0.12 15.37
CA PRO A 359 7.15 0.74 14.21
C PRO A 359 8.22 0.49 13.14
N MET A 360 7.97 -0.52 12.29
CA MET A 360 8.83 -0.97 11.19
C MET A 360 9.06 0.13 10.14
N PHE A 361 8.21 1.18 10.13
CA PHE A 361 8.35 2.32 9.23
C PHE A 361 9.65 3.11 9.44
N LEU A 362 10.21 3.08 10.65
CA LEU A 362 11.50 3.71 10.95
C LEU A 362 12.69 2.90 10.42
N MET A 363 12.52 1.59 10.20
CA MET A 363 13.60 0.71 9.77
C MET A 363 13.96 0.84 8.28
N GLN A 364 13.01 1.25 7.45
CA GLN A 364 13.15 1.22 5.99
C GLN A 364 13.20 2.64 5.39
N GLY A 365 13.78 3.60 6.10
CA GLY A 365 13.98 4.95 5.57
C GLY A 365 12.67 5.70 5.32
N GLY A 366 11.69 5.55 6.21
CA GLY A 366 10.38 6.19 6.07
C GLY A 366 9.41 5.43 5.18
N PHE A 367 9.63 4.13 4.99
CA PHE A 367 8.67 3.25 4.32
C PHE A 367 7.31 3.30 5.02
N VAL A 368 6.28 3.45 4.21
CA VAL A 368 4.89 3.44 4.66
C VAL A 368 4.28 2.13 4.16
N PRO A 369 3.74 1.28 5.05
CA PRO A 369 3.08 0.05 4.62
C PRO A 369 1.80 0.36 3.83
N ASP A 370 1.41 -0.58 2.99
CA ASP A 370 0.15 -0.48 2.27
C ASP A 370 -1.04 -0.43 3.23
N VAL A 371 -1.99 0.42 2.88
CA VAL A 371 -3.18 0.66 3.68
C VAL A 371 -4.10 -0.53 3.54
N GLN A 372 -4.46 -1.12 4.67
CA GLN A 372 -5.40 -2.22 4.71
C GLN A 372 -6.84 -1.71 4.59
N ARG A 373 -7.72 -2.60 4.14
CA ARG A 373 -9.14 -2.33 3.89
C ARG A 373 -9.85 -1.78 5.14
N GLN A 374 -9.47 -2.27 6.32
CA GLN A 374 -10.04 -1.85 7.61
C GLN A 374 -9.60 -0.44 8.04
N GLU A 375 -8.42 0.03 7.60
CA GLU A 375 -7.91 1.36 7.95
C GLU A 375 -8.72 2.50 7.30
N CYS A 376 -9.59 2.18 6.32
CA CYS A 376 -10.43 3.17 5.66
C CYS A 376 -11.68 3.59 6.48
N GLU A 377 -12.04 2.83 7.51
CA GLU A 377 -13.25 3.05 8.33
C GLU A 377 -13.02 3.97 9.55
N GLY A 378 -11.78 4.14 10.00
CA GLY A 378 -11.44 4.93 11.20
C GLY A 378 -10.98 6.37 10.91
N ALA A 379 -11.10 7.23 11.93
CA ALA A 379 -10.20 8.38 12.07
C ALA A 379 -8.82 7.84 12.45
N GLY A 380 -7.80 8.21 11.69
CA GLY A 380 -6.42 7.75 11.89
C GLY A 380 -5.79 8.24 13.18
#